data_AF-A0A962VFV3-F1
#
_entry.id   AF-A0A962VFV3-F1
#
_cell.length_a   1.000
_cell.length_b   1.000
_cell.length_c   1.000
_cell.angle_alpha   90.00
_cell.angle_beta   90.00
_cell.angle_gamma   90.00
#
_symmetry.space_group_name_H-M   'P 1'
#
loop_
_entity.id
_entity.type
_entity.pdbx_description
1 polymer ?
#
loop_
_entity_poly.entity_id
_entity_poly.type
_entity_poly.pdbx_seq_one_letter_code
_entity_poly.pdbx_strand_id
1 'polypeptide(L)'
;LNLGLDYYRGWSSLVIYPSSFWVRHEIADAAGVVHSWREPRAGEAWPEGPVVLSWADILASGGGFNVTIHELAHKLDMLNGAADGFPPLHSDMSRKLWTSAFSRAYQDFVEQVEAELETVFDAYAAENPGEFFAVMSEAFFELPQVLRGQYPQVYAQLKAFYRQDPAGRIALRNAVGVS
;
A
#
# COMPACT_ATOMS: atom_id res chain seq x y z
N LEU A 1 -1.75 3.79 -14.80
CA LEU A 1 -2.37 4.56 -13.69
C LEU A 1 -2.72 5.95 -14.21
N ASN A 2 -3.83 6.56 -13.79
CA ASN A 2 -4.22 7.93 -14.17
C ASN A 2 -3.57 8.99 -13.25
N LEU A 3 -2.41 8.66 -12.69
CA LEU A 3 -1.59 9.55 -11.89
C LEU A 3 -0.65 10.24 -12.89
N GLY A 4 -0.64 11.57 -12.91
CA GLY A 4 0.21 12.33 -13.83
C GLY A 4 1.70 11.98 -13.67
N LEU A 5 2.53 12.38 -14.64
CA LEU A 5 3.96 12.02 -14.70
C LEU A 5 4.76 12.38 -13.43
N ASP A 6 4.30 13.37 -12.65
CA ASP A 6 4.97 13.81 -11.43
C ASP A 6 4.97 12.75 -10.31
N TYR A 7 4.02 11.80 -10.33
CA TYR A 7 4.01 10.66 -9.39
C TYR A 7 5.10 9.62 -9.67
N TYR A 8 5.82 9.76 -10.80
CA TYR A 8 6.96 8.92 -11.15
C TYR A 8 8.31 9.62 -10.88
N ARG A 9 8.34 10.84 -10.34
CA ARG A 9 9.60 11.48 -9.93
C ARG A 9 10.21 10.69 -8.75
N GLY A 10 11.50 10.35 -8.84
CA GLY A 10 12.20 9.49 -7.87
C GLY A 10 12.22 8.00 -8.23
N TRP A 11 11.61 7.60 -9.36
CA TRP A 11 11.66 6.23 -9.86
C TRP A 11 12.84 6.06 -10.82
N SER A 12 13.87 5.33 -10.39
CA SER A 12 15.01 5.01 -11.27
C SER A 12 14.86 3.65 -11.95
N SER A 13 14.32 2.63 -11.25
CA SER A 13 14.32 1.24 -11.73
C SER A 13 13.32 0.34 -10.98
N LEU A 14 12.70 -0.62 -11.69
CA LEU A 14 12.01 -1.77 -11.11
C LEU A 14 12.91 -3.00 -11.29
N VAL A 15 13.27 -3.68 -10.20
CA VAL A 15 14.13 -4.87 -10.22
C VAL A 15 13.29 -6.08 -9.82
N ILE A 16 13.21 -7.08 -10.71
CA ILE A 16 12.43 -8.29 -10.49
C ILE A 16 13.40 -9.46 -10.26
N TYR A 17 13.35 -10.06 -9.08
CA TYR A 17 14.08 -11.29 -8.76
C TYR A 17 13.19 -12.53 -8.99
N PRO A 18 13.76 -13.71 -9.31
CA PRO A 18 12.96 -14.93 -9.50
C PRO A 18 12.25 -15.42 -8.23
N SER A 19 12.72 -15.06 -7.04
CA SER A 19 12.23 -15.49 -5.73
C SER A 19 12.50 -14.41 -4.66
N SER A 20 12.06 -14.64 -3.43
CA SER A 20 12.37 -13.78 -2.27
C SER A 20 13.88 -13.51 -2.19
N PHE A 21 14.21 -12.26 -1.87
CA PHE A 21 15.59 -11.78 -1.85
C PHE A 21 15.96 -11.30 -0.45
N TRP A 22 17.25 -11.38 -0.16
CA TRP A 22 17.80 -10.95 1.12
C TRP A 22 18.22 -9.49 1.00
N VAL A 23 17.58 -8.61 1.75
CA VAL A 23 17.97 -7.21 1.83
C VAL A 23 19.03 -7.08 2.91
N ARG A 24 20.10 -6.33 2.62
CA ARG A 24 21.12 -5.99 3.60
C ARG A 24 20.90 -4.55 4.06
N HIS A 25 20.55 -4.40 5.33
CA HIS A 25 20.48 -3.08 5.96
C HIS A 25 21.80 -2.77 6.63
N GLU A 26 22.28 -1.54 6.47
CA GLU A 26 23.44 -1.02 7.17
C GLU A 26 23.05 0.31 7.82
N ILE A 27 22.99 0.35 9.15
CA ILE A 27 22.76 1.58 9.92
C ILE A 27 24.01 1.87 10.74
N ALA A 28 24.57 3.07 10.58
CA ALA A 28 25.61 3.57 11.45
C ALA A 28 24.99 4.27 12.66
N ASP A 29 25.38 3.87 13.87
CA ASP A 29 24.95 4.55 15.09
C ASP A 29 25.75 5.85 15.35
N ALA A 30 25.37 6.59 16.39
CA ALA A 30 26.02 7.84 16.77
C ALA A 30 27.51 7.68 17.16
N ALA A 31 27.98 6.45 17.41
CA ALA A 31 29.38 6.14 17.69
C ALA A 31 30.14 5.70 16.43
N GLY A 32 29.49 5.66 15.26
CA GLY A 32 30.09 5.26 13.98
C GLY A 32 30.19 3.74 13.79
N VAL A 33 29.52 2.93 14.63
CA VAL A 33 29.46 1.48 14.45
C VAL A 33 28.39 1.14 13.41
N VAL A 34 28.77 0.37 12.40
CA VAL A 34 27.86 -0.10 11.34
C VAL A 34 27.21 -1.41 11.77
N HIS A 35 25.90 -1.38 12.00
CA HIS A 35 25.07 -2.55 12.25
C HIS A 35 24.57 -3.08 10.91
N SER A 36 24.91 -4.33 10.60
CA SER A 36 24.48 -5.01 9.38
C SER A 36 23.62 -6.23 9.70
N TRP A 37 22.40 -6.28 9.17
CA TRP A 37 21.55 -7.48 9.22
C TRP A 37 20.99 -7.80 7.84
N ARG A 38 20.50 -9.03 7.69
CA ARG A 38 19.81 -9.49 6.49
C ARG A 38 18.45 -10.02 6.86
N GLU A 39 17.44 -9.63 6.12
CA GLU A 39 16.08 -10.11 6.27
C GLU A 39 15.49 -10.53 4.92
N PRO A 40 14.70 -11.63 4.89
CA PRO A 40 13.98 -12.01 3.69
C PRO A 40 12.85 -11.01 3.47
N ARG A 41 12.80 -10.40 2.29
CA ARG A 41 11.73 -9.48 1.89
C ARG A 41 11.04 -10.01 0.63
N ALA A 42 9.71 -9.91 0.60
CA ALA A 42 8.91 -10.22 -0.58
C ALA A 42 8.95 -9.06 -1.60
N GLY A 43 9.11 -7.83 -1.09
CA GLY A 43 9.33 -6.62 -1.85
C GLY A 43 10.03 -5.56 -0.98
N GLU A 44 10.62 -4.55 -1.62
CA GLU A 44 11.15 -3.38 -0.89
C GLU A 44 11.17 -2.13 -1.78
N ALA A 45 10.70 -1.02 -1.22
CA ALA A 45 10.67 0.30 -1.83
C ALA A 45 11.69 1.27 -1.18
N TRP A 46 12.75 1.66 -1.91
CA TRP A 46 13.74 2.65 -1.41
C TRP A 46 13.41 4.12 -1.80
N PRO A 47 13.65 5.15 -0.96
CA PRO A 47 13.30 6.53 -1.31
C PRO A 47 13.80 7.06 -2.68
N GLU A 48 14.95 6.58 -3.18
CA GLU A 48 15.51 6.94 -4.50
C GLU A 48 15.51 5.79 -5.53
N GLY A 49 14.87 4.67 -5.20
CA GLY A 49 14.87 3.46 -6.00
C GLY A 49 15.98 2.46 -5.62
N PRO A 50 15.86 1.20 -6.08
CA PRO A 50 14.76 0.64 -6.89
C PRO A 50 13.51 0.27 -6.07
N VAL A 51 12.44 -0.15 -6.73
CA VAL A 51 11.47 -1.11 -6.15
C VAL A 51 12.00 -2.49 -6.47
N VAL A 52 12.18 -3.35 -5.48
CA VAL A 52 12.57 -4.74 -5.70
C VAL A 52 11.37 -5.64 -5.46
N LEU A 53 11.06 -6.54 -6.39
CA LEU A 53 9.93 -7.47 -6.28
C LEU A 53 10.39 -8.90 -6.57
N SER A 54 9.81 -9.86 -5.86
CA SER A 54 9.94 -11.28 -6.15
C SER A 54 8.87 -11.72 -7.16
N TRP A 55 9.30 -12.37 -8.25
CA TRP A 55 8.42 -12.92 -9.29
C TRP A 55 7.47 -13.98 -8.76
N ALA A 56 7.92 -14.78 -7.78
CA ALA A 56 7.08 -15.77 -7.12
C ALA A 56 5.93 -15.10 -6.34
N ASP A 57 6.21 -13.97 -5.68
CA ASP A 57 5.21 -13.23 -4.91
C ASP A 57 4.27 -12.41 -5.81
N ILE A 58 4.75 -11.98 -6.99
CA ILE A 58 3.90 -11.45 -8.06
C ILE A 58 2.91 -12.51 -8.55
N LEU A 59 3.36 -13.76 -8.76
CA LEU A 59 2.49 -14.85 -9.19
C LEU A 59 1.54 -15.35 -8.09
N ALA A 60 1.90 -15.18 -6.82
CA ALA A 60 1.05 -15.47 -5.68
C ALA A 60 0.05 -14.34 -5.38
N SER A 61 0.14 -13.19 -6.06
CA SER A 61 -0.75 -12.06 -5.85
C SER A 61 -2.19 -12.37 -6.26
N GLY A 62 -3.13 -12.07 -5.37
CA GLY A 62 -4.56 -12.34 -5.53
C GLY A 62 -5.24 -12.58 -4.18
N GLY A 63 -6.57 -12.43 -4.14
CA GLY A 63 -7.36 -12.73 -2.93
C GLY A 63 -7.17 -11.75 -1.76
N GLY A 64 -6.62 -10.56 -2.01
CA GLY A 64 -6.43 -9.51 -1.00
C GLY A 64 -4.97 -9.18 -0.70
N PHE A 65 -4.02 -10.02 -1.15
CA PHE A 65 -2.59 -9.81 -1.00
C PHE A 65 -1.94 -9.57 -2.37
N ASN A 66 -1.21 -8.46 -2.51
CA ASN A 66 -0.49 -8.07 -3.70
C ASN A 66 0.74 -7.22 -3.32
N VAL A 67 1.88 -7.90 -3.13
CA VAL A 67 3.17 -7.30 -2.77
C VAL A 67 3.58 -6.18 -3.72
N THR A 68 3.23 -6.30 -5.01
CA THR A 68 3.55 -5.23 -5.96
C THR A 68 2.80 -3.95 -5.60
N ILE A 69 1.50 -4.05 -5.36
CA ILE A 69 0.70 -2.87 -5.00
C ILE A 69 1.14 -2.32 -3.64
N HIS A 70 1.48 -3.20 -2.70
CA HIS A 70 1.99 -2.84 -1.39
C HIS A 70 3.24 -1.94 -1.48
N GLU A 71 4.30 -2.43 -2.15
CA GLU A 71 5.55 -1.67 -2.30
C GLU A 71 5.36 -0.38 -3.10
N LEU A 72 4.47 -0.40 -4.09
CA LEU A 72 4.15 0.81 -4.85
C LEU A 72 3.39 1.84 -4.01
N ALA A 73 2.53 1.41 -3.09
CA ALA A 73 1.87 2.30 -2.14
C ALA A 73 2.90 2.98 -1.24
N HIS A 74 3.85 2.22 -0.66
CA HIS A 74 4.94 2.78 0.13
C HIS A 74 5.77 3.81 -0.64
N LYS A 75 6.10 3.56 -1.92
CA LYS A 75 6.76 4.57 -2.76
C LYS A 75 5.96 5.86 -2.87
N LEU A 76 4.65 5.75 -3.09
CA LEU A 76 3.78 6.91 -3.23
C LEU A 76 3.69 7.69 -1.91
N ASP A 77 3.68 6.98 -0.79
CA ASP A 77 3.65 7.57 0.55
C ASP A 77 4.91 8.39 0.83
N MET A 78 6.08 7.82 0.53
CA MET A 78 7.38 8.48 0.76
C MET A 78 7.66 9.71 -0.13
N LEU A 79 6.81 10.04 -1.10
CA LEU A 79 7.05 11.18 -2.00
C LEU A 79 7.04 12.54 -1.29
N ASN A 80 6.51 12.65 -0.07
CA ASN A 80 6.56 13.87 0.75
C ASN A 80 7.31 13.70 2.08
N GLY A 81 8.00 12.58 2.31
CA GLY A 81 8.71 12.32 3.56
C GLY A 81 8.74 10.84 3.95
N ALA A 82 8.46 10.56 5.22
CA ALA A 82 8.36 9.20 5.74
C ALA A 82 7.05 8.55 5.29
N ALA A 83 7.00 7.21 5.25
CA ALA A 83 5.77 6.47 5.03
C ALA A 83 4.86 6.58 6.28
N ASP A 84 3.92 7.51 6.26
CA ASP A 84 3.00 7.81 7.36
C ASP A 84 1.52 7.63 6.98
N GLY A 85 1.25 7.00 5.84
CA GLY A 85 -0.07 6.81 5.26
C GLY A 85 -0.67 8.10 4.67
N PHE A 86 0.16 9.10 4.40
CA PHE A 86 -0.22 10.39 3.84
C PHE A 86 0.60 10.70 2.57
N PRO A 87 0.32 10.05 1.43
CA PRO A 87 0.97 10.41 0.17
C PRO A 87 0.63 11.84 -0.26
N PRO A 88 1.42 12.48 -1.15
CA PRO A 88 1.07 13.75 -1.75
C PRO A 88 -0.29 13.67 -2.46
N LEU A 89 -1.28 14.35 -1.91
CA LEU A 89 -2.64 14.37 -2.46
C LEU A 89 -2.77 15.35 -3.62
N HIS A 90 -3.71 15.07 -4.53
CA HIS A 90 -4.07 16.00 -5.61
C HIS A 90 -4.59 17.33 -5.03
N SER A 91 -4.44 18.41 -5.79
CA SER A 91 -4.83 19.76 -5.35
C SER A 91 -6.33 19.90 -5.03
N ASP A 92 -7.16 19.06 -5.62
CA ASP A 92 -8.62 19.00 -5.42
C ASP A 92 -9.03 18.08 -4.25
N MET A 93 -8.09 17.42 -3.59
CA MET A 93 -8.36 16.58 -2.42
C MET A 93 -8.21 17.34 -1.11
N SER A 94 -9.10 17.04 -0.16
CA SER A 94 -9.04 17.62 1.19
C SER A 94 -8.15 16.77 2.09
N ARG A 95 -7.03 17.35 2.55
CA ARG A 95 -6.15 16.74 3.56
C ARG A 95 -6.92 16.35 4.82
N LYS A 96 -7.85 17.19 5.26
CA LYS A 96 -8.67 16.93 6.45
C LYS A 96 -9.57 15.70 6.28
N LEU A 97 -10.17 15.53 5.10
CA LEU A 97 -11.02 14.37 4.81
C LEU A 97 -10.18 13.10 4.71
N TRP A 98 -8.99 13.15 4.08
CA TRP A 98 -8.05 12.04 4.04
C TRP A 98 -7.66 11.59 5.45
N THR A 99 -7.09 12.50 6.23
CA THR A 99 -6.64 12.21 7.61
C THR A 99 -7.79 11.69 8.45
N SER A 100 -8.97 12.32 8.40
CA SER A 100 -10.12 11.84 9.18
C SER A 100 -10.61 10.45 8.77
N ALA A 101 -10.53 10.09 7.49
CA ALA A 101 -10.96 8.77 7.02
C ALA A 101 -9.95 7.69 7.44
N PHE A 102 -8.66 7.92 7.15
CA PHE A 102 -7.59 6.97 7.44
C PHE A 102 -7.34 6.81 8.93
N SER A 103 -7.26 7.89 9.72
CA SER A 103 -6.99 7.77 11.16
C SER A 103 -8.11 7.04 11.89
N ARG A 104 -9.38 7.25 11.52
CA ARG A 104 -10.51 6.51 12.13
C ARG A 104 -10.49 5.03 11.76
N ALA A 105 -10.27 4.72 10.48
CA ALA A 105 -10.22 3.34 10.02
C ALA A 105 -9.03 2.58 10.61
N TYR A 106 -7.87 3.24 10.73
CA TYR A 106 -6.69 2.67 11.36
C TYR A 106 -6.94 2.35 12.84
N GLN A 107 -7.50 3.30 13.61
CA GLN A 107 -7.83 3.06 15.02
C GLN A 107 -8.82 1.90 15.19
N ASP A 108 -9.90 1.89 14.39
CA ASP A 108 -10.89 0.81 14.39
C ASP A 108 -10.25 -0.55 14.04
N PHE A 109 -9.34 -0.59 13.06
CA PHE A 109 -8.64 -1.81 12.69
C PHE A 109 -7.69 -2.31 13.77
N VAL A 110 -6.92 -1.41 14.40
CA VAL A 110 -6.04 -1.75 15.52
C VAL A 110 -6.85 -2.34 16.67
N GLU A 111 -7.97 -1.72 17.04
CA GLU A 111 -8.87 -2.24 18.09
C GLU A 111 -9.39 -3.64 17.77
N GLN A 112 -9.74 -3.92 16.50
CA GLN A 112 -10.17 -5.25 16.07
C GLN A 112 -9.05 -6.29 16.19
N VAL A 113 -7.82 -5.95 15.77
CA VAL A 113 -6.66 -6.84 15.85
C VAL A 113 -6.26 -7.11 17.30
N GLU A 114 -6.24 -6.08 18.16
CA GLU A 114 -5.95 -6.21 19.59
C GLU A 114 -7.00 -7.05 20.33
N ALA A 115 -8.26 -7.03 19.86
CA ALA A 115 -9.33 -7.88 20.35
C ALA A 115 -9.31 -9.31 19.76
N GLU A 116 -8.28 -9.67 18.99
CA GLU A 116 -8.13 -10.97 18.31
C GLU A 116 -9.33 -11.33 17.41
N LEU A 117 -10.01 -10.32 16.86
CA LEU A 117 -11.11 -10.54 15.93
C LEU A 117 -10.56 -11.00 14.58
N GLU A 118 -11.26 -11.93 13.94
CA GLU A 118 -10.94 -12.34 12.58
C GLU A 118 -11.21 -11.17 11.62
N THR A 119 -10.16 -10.69 10.96
CA THR A 119 -10.22 -9.59 10.00
C THR A 119 -10.00 -10.10 8.58
N VAL A 120 -10.62 -9.41 7.60
CA VAL A 120 -10.45 -9.77 6.18
C VAL A 120 -9.15 -9.23 5.61
N PHE A 121 -8.64 -8.14 6.16
CA PHE A 121 -7.35 -7.55 5.79
C PHE A 121 -6.25 -8.11 6.68
N ASP A 122 -5.01 -8.14 6.17
CA ASP A 122 -3.88 -8.64 6.94
C ASP A 122 -3.69 -7.81 8.22
N ALA A 123 -3.56 -8.50 9.37
CA ALA A 123 -3.32 -7.89 10.67
C ALA A 123 -2.03 -7.04 10.70
N TYR A 124 -1.10 -7.30 9.78
CA TYR A 124 0.08 -6.49 9.53
C TYR A 124 -0.24 -4.99 9.31
N ALA A 125 -1.42 -4.68 8.77
CA ALA A 125 -1.90 -3.30 8.61
C ALA A 125 -2.05 -2.54 9.94
N ALA A 126 -2.06 -3.22 11.09
CA ALA A 126 -2.13 -2.59 12.41
C ALA A 126 -0.78 -2.05 12.89
N GLU A 127 0.35 -2.46 12.29
CA GLU A 127 1.69 -2.08 12.78
C GLU A 127 1.92 -0.57 12.79
N ASN A 128 1.55 0.12 11.71
CA ASN A 128 1.62 1.58 11.62
C ASN A 128 0.71 2.11 10.48
N PRO A 129 0.46 3.44 10.42
CA PRO A 129 -0.38 4.04 9.38
C PRO A 129 0.11 3.85 7.93
N GLY A 130 1.43 3.72 7.71
CA GLY A 130 2.01 3.45 6.39
C GLY A 130 1.63 2.06 5.89
N GLU A 131 1.80 1.03 6.73
CA GLU A 131 1.35 -0.34 6.42
C GLU A 131 -0.16 -0.42 6.22
N PHE A 132 -0.91 0.32 7.04
CA PHE A 132 -2.35 0.43 6.85
C PHE A 132 -2.69 0.98 5.46
N PHE A 133 -2.03 2.05 5.03
CA PHE A 133 -2.23 2.61 3.69
C PHE A 133 -1.85 1.64 2.57
N ALA A 134 -0.76 0.87 2.73
CA ALA A 134 -0.33 -0.12 1.76
C ALA A 134 -1.34 -1.28 1.62
N VAL A 135 -1.77 -1.87 2.74
CA VAL A 135 -2.77 -2.96 2.74
C VAL A 135 -4.14 -2.49 2.25
N MET A 136 -4.58 -1.28 2.63
CA MET A 136 -5.81 -0.71 2.07
C MET A 136 -5.68 -0.44 0.57
N SER A 137 -4.50 -0.14 0.06
CA SER A 137 -4.23 0.00 -1.39
C SER A 137 -4.31 -1.35 -2.10
N GLU A 138 -3.79 -2.43 -1.53
CA GLU A 138 -3.97 -3.79 -2.04
C GLU A 138 -5.45 -4.15 -2.12
N ALA A 139 -6.17 -3.98 -1.00
CA ALA A 139 -7.60 -4.24 -0.91
C ALA A 139 -8.41 -3.39 -1.91
N PHE A 140 -7.98 -2.17 -2.21
CA PHE A 140 -8.65 -1.31 -3.19
C PHE A 140 -8.63 -1.87 -4.61
N PHE A 141 -7.58 -2.60 -5.00
CA PHE A 141 -7.50 -3.21 -6.33
C PHE A 141 -7.95 -4.67 -6.35
N GLU A 142 -7.67 -5.44 -5.30
CA GLU A 142 -7.95 -6.88 -5.23
C GLU A 142 -9.33 -7.19 -4.65
N LEU A 143 -9.75 -6.49 -3.58
CA LEU A 143 -11.01 -6.72 -2.84
C LEU A 143 -11.88 -5.44 -2.74
N PRO A 144 -12.13 -4.70 -3.84
CA PRO A 144 -12.70 -3.36 -3.75
C PRO A 144 -14.11 -3.29 -3.16
N GLN A 145 -14.91 -4.36 -3.30
CA GLN A 145 -16.25 -4.41 -2.70
C GLN A 145 -16.19 -4.57 -1.18
N VAL A 146 -15.23 -5.36 -0.69
CA VAL A 146 -15.01 -5.57 0.76
C VAL A 146 -14.54 -4.25 1.37
N LEU A 147 -13.53 -3.61 0.78
CA LEU A 147 -13.02 -2.34 1.27
C LEU A 147 -14.09 -1.25 1.27
N ARG A 148 -14.90 -1.16 0.20
CA ARG A 148 -16.02 -0.22 0.14
C ARG A 148 -17.09 -0.52 1.20
N GLY A 149 -17.30 -1.79 1.55
CA GLY A 149 -18.27 -2.20 2.56
C GLY A 149 -17.81 -1.89 3.99
N GLN A 150 -16.56 -2.21 4.32
CA GLN A 150 -16.01 -2.06 5.68
C GLN A 150 -15.50 -0.63 5.95
N TYR A 151 -14.72 -0.05 5.03
CA TYR A 151 -14.16 1.30 5.18
C TYR A 151 -14.56 2.21 4.00
N PRO A 152 -15.85 2.57 3.84
CA PRO A 152 -16.34 3.34 2.70
C PRO A 152 -15.67 4.71 2.53
N GLN A 153 -15.27 5.35 3.63
CA GLN A 153 -14.59 6.64 3.59
C GLN A 153 -13.15 6.48 3.07
N VAL A 154 -12.44 5.44 3.48
CA VAL A 154 -11.11 5.09 2.94
C VAL A 154 -11.21 4.76 1.46
N TYR A 155 -12.18 3.93 1.06
CA TYR A 155 -12.41 3.63 -0.36
C TYR A 155 -12.65 4.89 -1.20
N ALA A 156 -13.45 5.84 -0.71
CA ALA A 156 -13.71 7.10 -1.40
C ALA A 156 -12.43 7.94 -1.57
N GLN A 157 -11.57 7.99 -0.55
CA GLN A 157 -10.29 8.69 -0.62
C GLN A 157 -9.32 8.00 -1.59
N LEU A 158 -9.20 6.67 -1.56
CA LEU A 158 -8.36 5.91 -2.49
C LEU A 158 -8.87 6.02 -3.94
N LYS A 159 -10.19 6.03 -4.15
CA LYS A 159 -10.79 6.31 -5.47
C LYS A 159 -10.38 7.68 -5.99
N ALA A 160 -10.42 8.71 -5.15
CA ALA A 160 -10.00 10.06 -5.52
C ALA A 160 -8.48 10.14 -5.79
N PHE A 161 -7.68 9.46 -4.95
CA PHE A 161 -6.22 9.42 -5.07
C PHE A 161 -5.78 8.67 -6.34
N TYR A 162 -6.17 7.40 -6.51
CA TYR A 162 -5.80 6.57 -7.67
C TYR A 162 -6.56 6.94 -8.95
N ARG A 163 -7.59 7.81 -8.86
CA ARG A 163 -8.47 8.22 -9.96
C ARG A 163 -9.04 7.02 -10.72
N GLN A 164 -9.47 6.02 -9.95
CA GLN A 164 -9.98 4.75 -10.43
C GLN A 164 -11.15 4.29 -9.55
N ASP A 165 -12.07 3.51 -10.11
CA ASP A 165 -13.16 2.90 -9.35
C ASP A 165 -13.24 1.39 -9.64
N PRO A 166 -12.40 0.56 -9.00
CA PRO A 166 -12.42 -0.89 -9.21
C PRO A 166 -13.77 -1.53 -8.82
N ALA A 167 -14.41 -1.10 -7.73
CA ALA A 167 -15.73 -1.59 -7.32
C ALA A 167 -16.79 -1.27 -8.39
N GLY A 168 -16.79 -0.04 -8.92
CA GLY A 168 -17.69 0.39 -10.00
C GLY A 168 -17.46 -0.40 -11.29
N ARG A 169 -16.20 -0.67 -11.65
CA ARG A 169 -15.84 -1.49 -12.82
C ARG A 169 -16.35 -2.92 -12.72
N ILE A 170 -16.20 -3.57 -11.56
CA ILE A 170 -16.69 -4.95 -11.35
C ILE A 170 -18.22 -5.00 -11.43
N ALA A 171 -18.91 -4.04 -10.79
CA ALA A 171 -20.37 -3.96 -10.84
C ALA A 171 -20.89 -3.81 -12.27
N LEU A 172 -20.23 -2.99 -13.10
CA LEU A 172 -20.56 -2.82 -14.52
C LEU A 172 -20.29 -4.09 -15.32
N ARG A 173 -19.17 -4.81 -15.09
CA ARG A 173 -18.90 -6.10 -15.77
C ARG A 173 -19.94 -7.16 -15.43
N ASN A 174 -20.33 -7.26 -14.16
CA ASN A 174 -21.37 -8.17 -13.70
C ASN A 174 -22.75 -7.81 -14.28
N ALA A 175 -23.05 -6.52 -14.40
CA ALA A 175 -24.31 -6.05 -15.00
C ALA A 175 -24.38 -6.25 -16.52
N VAL A 176 -23.24 -6.28 -17.20
CA VAL A 176 -23.15 -6.41 -18.68
C VAL A 176 -22.81 -7.86 -19.12
N GLY A 177 -22.59 -8.79 -18.18
CA GLY A 177 -22.48 -10.23 -18.46
C GLY A 177 -21.20 -10.67 -19.17
N VAL A 178 -20.12 -9.90 -19.07
CA VAL A 178 -18.82 -10.26 -19.67
C VAL A 178 -17.92 -10.83 -18.58
N SER A 179 -17.90 -12.16 -18.46
CA SER A 179 -16.98 -12.95 -17.62
C SER A 179 -15.61 -13.06 -18.26
#